data_AF-A0A7W9SQ08-F1
#
_entry.id   AF-A0A7W9SQ08-F1
#
_cell.length_a   1.000
_cell.length_b   1.000
_cell.length_c   1.000
_cell.angle_alpha   90.00
_cell.angle_beta   90.00
_cell.angle_gamma   90.00
#
_symmetry.space_group_name_H-M   'P 1'
#
loop_
_entity.id
_entity.type
_entity.pdbx_description
1 polymer ?
#
loop_
_entity_poly.entity_id
_entity_poly.type
_entity_poly.pdbx_seq_one_letter_code
_entity_poly.pdbx_strand_id
1 'polypeptide(L)'
;MTLSDPETIHTIRYLSSGADKPERRLLEVALVRYAWEKKTAPCFLVTADLQGREQGKRNRLLGEVLAEELALLQELGQVPPLDFCLLAGDFYDYPDCHKRGGTGDITPVLNAFAPLAPQTLAVLGNHDEATPAAIASQVTLLDGTKASVAGLTVGGVGGIVGNPERNQRKTETEFLRAVERATRPQADILLLHQGPEGPTERHRGWSALNEQLQYEDDLLVVFGHCYWPTPFHTEGTNLFCNTDSRVLIFVGATP
;
A
#
# COMPACT_ATOMS: atom_id res chain seq x y z
N MET A 1 -2.33 17.80 6.92
CA MET A 1 -3.09 17.45 5.69
C MET A 1 -4.58 17.42 6.01
N THR A 2 -5.44 17.91 5.11
CA THR A 2 -6.91 17.80 5.23
C THR A 2 -7.46 16.89 4.12
N LEU A 3 -8.51 16.13 4.43
CA LEU A 3 -9.07 15.08 3.56
C LEU A 3 -10.59 15.21 3.44
N SER A 4 -11.15 14.80 2.30
CA SER A 4 -12.55 14.41 2.18
C SER A 4 -12.77 12.97 2.64
N ASP A 5 -14.02 12.58 2.84
CA ASP A 5 -14.37 11.17 2.93
C ASP A 5 -14.05 10.46 1.59
N PRO A 6 -13.65 9.16 1.63
CA PRO A 6 -13.48 8.37 0.42
C PRO A 6 -14.79 8.20 -0.36
N GLU A 7 -14.75 8.48 -1.66
CA GLU A 7 -15.86 8.30 -2.59
C GLU A 7 -15.58 7.10 -3.50
N THR A 8 -16.32 6.01 -3.35
CA THR A 8 -16.20 4.82 -4.22
C THR A 8 -16.65 5.14 -5.64
N ILE A 9 -15.75 4.98 -6.60
CA ILE A 9 -16.00 5.25 -8.03
C ILE A 9 -16.08 3.98 -8.88
N HIS A 10 -15.51 2.87 -8.39
CA HIS A 10 -15.46 1.62 -9.13
C HIS A 10 -15.39 0.42 -8.18
N THR A 11 -15.83 -0.76 -8.64
CA THR A 11 -15.77 -2.00 -7.86
C THR A 11 -15.32 -3.18 -8.71
N ILE A 12 -14.38 -3.97 -8.18
CA ILE A 12 -13.84 -5.15 -8.85
C ILE A 12 -14.30 -6.40 -8.09
N ARG A 13 -14.85 -7.38 -8.82
CA ARG A 13 -15.22 -8.69 -8.25
C ARG A 13 -14.03 -9.65 -8.32
N TYR A 14 -13.74 -10.33 -7.22
CA TYR A 14 -12.61 -11.25 -7.15
C TYR A 14 -12.88 -12.47 -6.28
N LEU A 15 -11.95 -13.42 -6.28
CA LEU A 15 -11.91 -14.56 -5.35
C LEU A 15 -10.76 -14.37 -4.37
N SER A 16 -10.97 -14.73 -3.11
CA SER A 16 -9.91 -14.76 -2.10
C SER A 16 -9.98 -16.03 -1.28
N SER A 17 -8.88 -16.37 -0.64
CA SER A 17 -8.84 -17.44 0.35
C SER A 17 -9.75 -17.15 1.56
N GLY A 18 -10.76 -17.99 1.75
CA GLY A 18 -11.62 -17.98 2.94
C GLY A 18 -11.11 -18.89 4.05
N ALA A 19 -11.89 -19.06 5.11
CA ALA A 19 -11.53 -19.96 6.20
C ALA A 19 -11.50 -21.44 5.76
N ASP A 20 -12.50 -21.87 5.00
CA ASP A 20 -12.65 -23.27 4.55
C ASP A 20 -12.72 -23.42 3.02
N LYS A 21 -13.07 -22.35 2.31
CA LYS A 21 -13.26 -22.34 0.85
C LYS A 21 -13.00 -20.96 0.26
N PRO A 22 -12.76 -20.84 -1.06
CA PRO A 22 -12.68 -19.55 -1.72
C PRO A 22 -13.94 -18.72 -1.50
N GLU A 23 -13.76 -17.43 -1.22
CA GLU A 23 -14.80 -16.44 -1.00
C GLU A 23 -14.86 -15.47 -2.18
N ARG A 24 -16.07 -15.05 -2.55
CA ARG A 24 -16.27 -13.97 -3.51
C ARG A 24 -16.32 -12.65 -2.76
N ARG A 25 -15.54 -11.68 -3.23
CA ARG A 25 -15.42 -10.36 -2.60
C ARG A 25 -15.52 -9.25 -3.63
N LEU A 26 -15.68 -8.03 -3.12
CA LEU A 26 -15.65 -6.79 -3.87
C LEU A 26 -14.48 -5.97 -3.35
N LEU A 27 -13.69 -5.44 -4.28
CA LEU A 27 -12.66 -4.44 -4.01
C LEU A 27 -13.20 -3.10 -4.45
N GLU A 28 -13.27 -2.15 -3.54
CA GLU A 28 -13.68 -0.78 -3.84
C GLU A 28 -12.47 0.06 -4.21
N VAL A 29 -12.62 0.85 -5.28
CA VAL A 29 -11.68 1.89 -5.68
C VAL A 29 -12.32 3.22 -5.35
N ALA A 30 -11.68 3.99 -4.47
CA ALA A 30 -12.22 5.24 -3.97
C ALA A 30 -11.29 6.44 -4.25
N LEU A 31 -11.89 7.58 -4.54
CA LEU A 31 -11.22 8.87 -4.61
C LEU A 31 -11.22 9.55 -3.24
N VAL A 32 -10.13 10.24 -2.92
CA VAL A 32 -9.99 11.04 -1.71
C VAL A 32 -9.44 12.40 -2.13
N ARG A 33 -10.21 13.46 -1.91
CA ARG A 33 -9.71 14.82 -2.14
C ARG A 33 -8.88 15.25 -0.96
N TYR A 34 -7.74 15.89 -1.21
CA TYR A 34 -6.89 16.34 -0.12
C TYR A 34 -6.20 17.66 -0.39
N ALA A 35 -5.80 18.34 0.68
CA ALA A 35 -4.89 19.47 0.64
C ALA A 35 -3.71 19.25 1.59
N TRP A 36 -2.52 19.56 1.09
CA TRP A 36 -1.28 19.49 1.86
C TRP A 36 -0.69 20.90 2.01
N GLU A 37 -0.90 21.54 3.15
CA GLU A 37 -0.61 22.98 3.32
C GLU A 37 0.83 23.38 3.02
N LYS A 38 1.80 22.50 3.32
CA LYS A 38 3.24 22.80 3.21
C LYS A 38 3.91 22.19 1.98
N LYS A 39 3.17 21.43 1.16
CA LYS A 39 3.75 20.60 0.08
C LYS A 39 2.90 20.68 -1.19
N THR A 40 3.44 20.17 -2.29
CA THR A 40 2.64 19.92 -3.49
C THR A 40 1.55 18.88 -3.17
N ALA A 41 0.42 18.95 -3.89
CA ALA A 41 -0.67 17.98 -3.78
C ALA A 41 -0.73 17.11 -5.06
N PRO A 42 0.24 16.21 -5.28
CA PRO A 42 0.22 15.30 -6.42
C PRO A 42 -0.99 14.37 -6.41
N CYS A 43 -1.36 13.84 -7.57
CA CYS A 43 -2.33 12.76 -7.64
C CYS A 43 -1.62 11.41 -7.50
N PHE A 44 -1.98 10.59 -6.53
CA PHE A 44 -1.31 9.31 -6.33
C PHE A 44 -2.27 8.23 -5.83
N LEU A 45 -1.90 6.98 -6.09
CA LEU A 45 -2.63 5.82 -5.62
C LEU A 45 -1.91 5.16 -4.44
N VAL A 46 -2.68 4.66 -3.48
CA VAL A 46 -2.19 3.78 -2.41
C VAL A 46 -3.05 2.52 -2.31
N THR A 47 -2.42 1.37 -2.11
CA THR A 47 -3.12 0.09 -1.88
C THR A 47 -2.23 -0.95 -1.21
N ALA A 48 -2.85 -1.90 -0.51
CA ALA A 48 -2.20 -3.04 0.13
C ALA A 48 -3.18 -4.22 0.31
N ASP A 49 -2.62 -5.38 0.66
CA ASP A 49 -3.35 -6.58 1.09
C ASP A 49 -4.41 -7.05 0.08
N LEU A 50 -4.10 -6.94 -1.21
CA LEU A 50 -4.97 -7.40 -2.30
C LEU A 50 -4.78 -8.89 -2.58
N GLN A 51 -4.76 -9.71 -1.53
CA GLN A 51 -4.58 -11.16 -1.58
C GLN A 51 -5.81 -11.84 -2.21
N GLY A 52 -5.87 -11.82 -3.53
CA GLY A 52 -6.97 -12.38 -4.29
C GLY A 52 -6.62 -12.68 -5.73
N ARG A 53 -7.57 -13.30 -6.42
CA ARG A 53 -7.48 -13.78 -7.79
C ARG A 53 -8.65 -13.30 -8.64
N GLU A 54 -8.38 -13.05 -9.91
CA GLU A 54 -9.39 -12.78 -10.92
C GLU A 54 -10.42 -13.91 -11.02
N GLN A 55 -11.70 -13.56 -11.18
CA GLN A 55 -12.73 -14.53 -11.51
C GLN A 55 -12.60 -14.97 -12.98
N GLY A 56 -12.33 -16.25 -13.22
CA GLY A 56 -12.38 -16.82 -14.57
C GLY A 56 -11.13 -17.63 -14.92
N LYS A 57 -10.91 -17.82 -16.22
CA LYS A 57 -9.89 -18.74 -16.73
C LYS A 57 -8.46 -18.21 -16.66
N ARG A 58 -8.28 -16.87 -16.65
CA ARG A 58 -6.95 -16.24 -16.63
C ARG A 58 -6.30 -16.31 -15.25
N ASN A 59 -7.08 -16.24 -14.17
CA ASN A 59 -6.64 -16.47 -12.78
C ASN A 59 -5.42 -15.60 -12.37
N ARG A 60 -5.43 -14.36 -12.85
CA ARG A 60 -4.41 -13.36 -12.51
C ARG A 60 -4.49 -12.96 -11.05
N LEU A 61 -3.41 -12.41 -10.51
CA LEU A 61 -3.44 -11.77 -9.19
C LEU A 61 -4.37 -10.54 -9.25
N LEU A 62 -5.08 -10.27 -8.16
CA LEU A 62 -6.01 -9.14 -8.08
C LEU A 62 -5.32 -7.80 -8.38
N GLY A 63 -4.07 -7.64 -7.95
CA GLY A 63 -3.28 -6.44 -8.27
C GLY A 63 -3.06 -6.21 -9.77
N GLU A 64 -2.92 -7.27 -10.57
CA GLU A 64 -2.82 -7.16 -12.04
C GLU A 64 -4.14 -6.67 -12.64
N VAL A 65 -5.26 -7.22 -12.16
CA VAL A 65 -6.60 -6.82 -12.60
C VAL A 65 -6.89 -5.37 -12.23
N LEU A 66 -6.56 -4.98 -11.00
CA LEU A 66 -6.71 -3.61 -10.54
C LEU A 66 -5.94 -2.65 -11.44
N ALA A 67 -4.70 -2.98 -11.80
CA ALA A 67 -3.91 -2.10 -12.65
C ALA A 67 -4.51 -1.95 -14.05
N GLU A 68 -5.03 -3.04 -14.64
CA GLU A 68 -5.73 -2.99 -15.93
C GLU A 68 -7.01 -2.14 -15.87
N GLU A 69 -7.83 -2.31 -14.83
CA GLU A 69 -9.06 -1.53 -14.62
C GLU A 69 -8.74 -0.05 -14.41
N LEU A 70 -7.69 0.28 -13.65
CA LEU A 70 -7.27 1.67 -13.44
C LEU A 70 -6.79 2.34 -14.73
N ALA A 71 -6.06 1.63 -15.58
CA ALA A 71 -5.66 2.15 -16.89
C ALA A 71 -6.88 2.51 -17.73
N LEU A 72 -7.90 1.64 -17.75
CA LEU A 72 -9.17 1.92 -18.43
C LEU A 72 -9.88 3.13 -17.82
N LEU A 73 -9.95 3.23 -16.49
CA LEU A 73 -10.57 4.37 -15.81
C LEU A 73 -9.85 5.70 -16.11
N GLN A 74 -8.53 5.68 -16.30
CA GLN A 74 -7.75 6.84 -16.76
C GLN A 74 -8.07 7.21 -18.21
N GLU A 75 -8.14 6.24 -19.11
CA GLU A 75 -8.52 6.47 -20.51
C GLU A 75 -9.94 7.06 -20.64
N LEU A 76 -10.85 6.64 -19.76
CA LEU A 76 -12.22 7.17 -19.68
C LEU A 76 -12.31 8.52 -18.95
N GLY A 77 -11.20 9.03 -18.38
CA GLY A 77 -11.16 10.28 -17.62
C GLY A 77 -11.89 10.23 -16.27
N GLN A 78 -12.14 9.03 -15.74
CA GLN A 78 -12.78 8.82 -14.43
C GLN A 78 -11.77 8.82 -13.29
N VAL A 79 -10.52 8.45 -13.59
CA VAL A 79 -9.36 8.60 -12.71
C VAL A 79 -8.41 9.60 -13.37
N PRO A 80 -7.97 10.65 -12.68
CA PRO A 80 -6.96 11.57 -13.23
C PRO A 80 -5.62 10.86 -13.46
N PRO A 81 -4.71 11.43 -14.29
CA PRO A 81 -3.34 10.94 -14.39
C PRO A 81 -2.67 10.89 -13.01
N LEU A 82 -2.01 9.78 -12.72
CA LEU A 82 -1.29 9.57 -11.47
C LEU A 82 0.16 10.05 -11.62
N ASP A 83 0.63 10.83 -10.66
CA ASP A 83 2.04 11.20 -10.54
C ASP A 83 2.88 10.02 -10.05
N PHE A 84 2.33 9.18 -9.17
CA PHE A 84 2.96 7.94 -8.71
C PHE A 84 1.97 6.96 -8.05
N CYS A 85 2.42 5.73 -7.83
CA CYS A 85 1.69 4.70 -7.07
C CYS A 85 2.51 4.22 -5.86
N LEU A 86 1.84 3.92 -4.76
CA LEU A 86 2.42 3.34 -3.54
C LEU A 86 1.76 1.98 -3.23
N LEU A 87 2.57 0.92 -3.17
CA LEU A 87 2.09 -0.45 -2.93
C LEU A 87 2.63 -0.96 -1.57
N ALA A 88 1.74 -1.18 -0.60
CA ALA A 88 2.09 -1.52 0.79
C ALA A 88 2.11 -3.04 1.10
N GLY A 89 2.30 -3.86 0.07
CA GLY A 89 2.54 -5.30 0.19
C GLY A 89 1.29 -6.18 0.29
N ASP A 90 1.54 -7.49 0.32
CA ASP A 90 0.60 -8.62 0.38
C ASP A 90 -0.37 -8.67 -0.81
N PHE A 91 0.17 -8.86 -2.01
CA PHE A 91 -0.63 -9.00 -3.25
C PHE A 91 -0.82 -10.45 -3.68
N TYR A 92 -0.18 -11.41 -3.02
CA TYR A 92 -0.23 -12.81 -3.39
C TYR A 92 -1.34 -13.60 -2.66
N ASP A 93 -2.04 -14.44 -3.42
CA ASP A 93 -2.86 -15.55 -2.93
C ASP A 93 -2.65 -16.79 -3.81
N TYR A 94 -3.00 -17.99 -3.36
CA TYR A 94 -2.87 -19.20 -4.19
C TYR A 94 -3.83 -19.17 -5.39
N PRO A 95 -3.47 -19.79 -6.54
CA PRO A 95 -4.34 -19.82 -7.72
C PRO A 95 -5.74 -20.38 -7.48
N ASP A 96 -5.88 -21.34 -6.57
CA ASP A 96 -7.15 -21.98 -6.21
C ASP A 96 -7.77 -21.37 -4.94
N CYS A 97 -7.15 -20.36 -4.32
CA CYS A 97 -7.58 -19.73 -3.07
C CYS A 97 -7.91 -20.75 -1.96
N HIS A 98 -7.18 -21.88 -1.91
CA HIS A 98 -7.52 -23.00 -1.01
C HIS A 98 -7.23 -22.72 0.47
N LYS A 99 -6.33 -21.76 0.77
CA LYS A 99 -5.96 -21.42 2.14
C LYS A 99 -5.41 -20.01 2.26
N ARG A 100 -5.68 -19.38 3.39
CA ARG A 100 -5.13 -18.06 3.74
C ARG A 100 -3.62 -18.11 3.93
N GLY A 101 -2.98 -16.95 3.73
CA GLY A 101 -1.55 -16.76 3.96
C GLY A 101 -0.68 -17.46 2.91
N GLY A 102 -1.08 -17.39 1.65
CA GLY A 102 -0.21 -17.81 0.55
C GLY A 102 1.02 -16.94 0.46
N THR A 103 2.15 -17.52 0.07
CA THR A 103 3.38 -16.77 -0.22
C THR A 103 3.78 -17.06 -1.65
N GLY A 104 4.18 -16.03 -2.40
CA GLY A 104 4.63 -16.21 -3.77
C GLY A 104 4.89 -14.91 -4.52
N ASP A 105 5.28 -15.08 -5.79
CA ASP A 105 5.80 -14.01 -6.63
C ASP A 105 4.72 -12.99 -7.04
N ILE A 106 4.99 -11.72 -6.73
CA ILE A 106 4.16 -10.57 -7.12
C ILE A 106 4.79 -9.70 -8.20
N THR A 107 5.91 -10.12 -8.79
CA THR A 107 6.54 -9.40 -9.91
C THR A 107 5.56 -9.04 -11.04
N PRO A 108 4.57 -9.90 -11.41
CA PRO A 108 3.54 -9.53 -12.37
C PRO A 108 2.69 -8.33 -11.92
N VAL A 109 2.33 -8.25 -10.64
CA VAL A 109 1.58 -7.11 -10.07
C VAL A 109 2.40 -5.84 -10.16
N LEU A 110 3.66 -5.88 -9.70
CA LEU A 110 4.57 -4.73 -9.77
C LEU A 110 4.69 -4.20 -11.20
N ASN A 111 4.87 -5.10 -12.18
CA ASN A 111 4.99 -4.74 -13.58
C ASN A 111 3.68 -4.22 -14.18
N ALA A 112 2.53 -4.68 -13.71
CA ALA A 112 1.23 -4.18 -14.15
C ALA A 112 0.97 -2.72 -13.71
N PHE A 113 1.53 -2.29 -12.58
CA PHE A 113 1.45 -0.89 -12.12
C PHE A 113 2.43 0.06 -12.82
N ALA A 114 3.55 -0.45 -13.32
CA ALA A 114 4.59 0.35 -13.99
C ALA A 114 4.10 1.32 -15.10
N PRO A 115 3.08 1.00 -15.94
CA PRO A 115 2.56 1.94 -16.94
C PRO A 115 1.55 2.97 -16.40
N LEU A 116 1.03 2.84 -15.17
CA LEU A 116 -0.04 3.71 -14.66
C LEU A 116 0.43 5.11 -14.23
N ALA A 117 1.72 5.22 -13.90
CA ALA A 117 2.33 6.44 -13.43
C ALA A 117 3.82 6.45 -13.80
N PRO A 118 4.48 7.63 -13.86
CA PRO A 118 5.92 7.72 -14.09
C PRO A 118 6.78 6.89 -13.13
N GLN A 119 6.32 6.69 -11.89
CA GLN A 119 7.00 5.88 -10.87
C GLN A 119 6.01 5.11 -10.00
N THR A 120 6.41 3.90 -9.60
CA THR A 120 5.73 3.11 -8.57
C THR A 120 6.73 2.80 -7.46
N LEU A 121 6.39 3.13 -6.22
CA LEU A 121 7.19 2.79 -5.05
C LEU A 121 6.45 1.69 -4.29
N ALA A 122 7.16 0.64 -3.92
CA ALA A 122 6.54 -0.53 -3.30
C ALA A 122 7.37 -1.04 -2.13
N VAL A 123 6.69 -1.58 -1.13
CA VAL A 123 7.30 -2.41 -0.09
C VAL A 123 6.68 -3.80 -0.19
N LEU A 124 7.48 -4.82 0.09
CA LEU A 124 6.97 -6.19 0.09
C LEU A 124 6.21 -6.45 1.39
N GLY A 125 5.08 -7.14 1.28
CA GLY A 125 4.39 -7.68 2.44
C GLY A 125 5.03 -8.99 2.92
N ASN A 126 4.56 -9.54 4.04
CA ASN A 126 5.15 -10.77 4.57
C ASN A 126 4.83 -12.01 3.72
N HIS A 127 3.86 -11.90 2.80
CA HIS A 127 3.46 -12.93 1.87
C HIS A 127 4.03 -12.73 0.46
N ASP A 128 4.72 -11.64 0.22
CA ASP A 128 5.25 -11.35 -1.10
C ASP A 128 6.65 -11.94 -1.29
N GLU A 129 6.86 -12.48 -2.48
CA GLU A 129 8.17 -12.68 -3.09
C GLU A 129 8.23 -11.79 -4.34
N ALA A 130 9.44 -11.40 -4.73
CA ALA A 130 9.65 -10.65 -5.95
C ALA A 130 10.98 -11.04 -6.58
N THR A 131 11.08 -10.95 -7.90
CA THR A 131 12.28 -11.24 -8.68
C THR A 131 12.86 -9.91 -9.19
N PRO A 132 13.83 -9.29 -8.49
CA PRO A 132 14.28 -7.92 -8.79
C PRO A 132 14.72 -7.70 -10.24
N ALA A 133 15.36 -8.70 -10.86
CA ALA A 133 15.84 -8.60 -12.24
C ALA A 133 14.72 -8.53 -13.29
N ALA A 134 13.49 -8.92 -12.93
CA ALA A 134 12.32 -8.92 -13.81
C ALA A 134 11.35 -7.76 -13.51
N ILE A 135 11.65 -6.94 -12.51
CA ILE A 135 10.85 -5.76 -12.16
C ILE A 135 11.12 -4.63 -13.17
N ALA A 136 10.06 -3.99 -13.65
CA ALA A 136 10.13 -2.85 -14.55
C ALA A 136 10.90 -1.69 -13.90
N SER A 137 11.66 -0.95 -14.71
CA SER A 137 12.53 0.14 -14.23
C SER A 137 11.79 1.29 -13.54
N GLN A 138 10.49 1.44 -13.79
CA GLN A 138 9.63 2.44 -13.14
C GLN A 138 9.26 2.06 -11.69
N VAL A 139 9.50 0.80 -11.30
CA VAL A 139 9.16 0.30 -9.96
C VAL A 139 10.40 0.29 -9.09
N THR A 140 10.30 0.90 -7.91
CA THR A 140 11.35 0.87 -6.89
C THR A 140 10.84 0.16 -5.65
N LEU A 141 11.51 -0.94 -5.27
CA LEU A 141 11.29 -1.59 -3.99
C LEU A 141 12.05 -0.86 -2.88
N LEU A 142 11.34 -0.46 -1.83
CA LEU A 142 11.90 0.23 -0.67
C LEU A 142 11.99 -0.74 0.53
N ASP A 143 13.17 -0.85 1.14
CA ASP A 143 13.31 -1.53 2.44
C ASP A 143 14.37 -0.86 3.32
N GLY A 144 13.94 0.03 4.20
CA GLY A 144 14.81 0.91 4.98
C GLY A 144 15.58 1.91 4.12
N THR A 145 14.96 2.34 3.01
CA THR A 145 15.52 3.26 2.01
C THR A 145 14.48 4.30 1.61
N LYS A 146 14.88 5.29 0.81
CA LYS A 146 14.04 6.40 0.35
C LYS A 146 14.17 6.62 -1.16
N ALA A 147 13.13 7.19 -1.74
CA ALA A 147 13.10 7.71 -3.11
C ALA A 147 12.42 9.09 -3.15
N SER A 148 12.73 9.88 -4.19
CA SER A 148 12.07 11.18 -4.42
C SER A 148 11.15 11.09 -5.62
N VAL A 149 9.90 11.53 -5.46
CA VAL A 149 8.87 11.48 -6.50
C VAL A 149 7.92 12.67 -6.38
N ALA A 150 7.61 13.33 -7.50
CA ALA A 150 6.69 14.48 -7.55
C ALA A 150 6.98 15.61 -6.51
N GLY A 151 8.27 15.81 -6.19
CA GLY A 151 8.69 16.80 -5.19
C GLY A 151 8.61 16.33 -3.74
N LEU A 152 8.21 15.08 -3.49
CA LEU A 152 8.11 14.45 -2.18
C LEU A 152 9.23 13.42 -1.97
N THR A 153 9.60 13.20 -0.72
CA THR A 153 10.49 12.13 -0.26
C THR A 153 9.65 11.01 0.36
N VAL A 154 9.78 9.81 -0.18
CA VAL A 154 9.07 8.62 0.28
C VAL A 154 10.07 7.63 0.85
N GLY A 155 9.94 7.33 2.14
CA GLY A 155 10.64 6.22 2.79
C GLY A 155 9.78 4.97 2.77
N GLY A 156 10.42 3.78 2.77
CA GLY A 156 9.65 2.55 2.86
C GLY A 156 10.37 1.42 3.58
N VAL A 157 9.59 0.58 4.26
CA VAL A 157 10.05 -0.63 4.95
C VAL A 157 9.07 -1.77 4.69
N GLY A 158 9.59 -2.87 4.15
CA GLY A 158 8.81 -4.07 3.86
C GLY A 158 8.82 -5.08 5.02
N GLY A 159 7.92 -6.05 4.91
CA GLY A 159 7.77 -7.16 5.83
C GLY A 159 7.17 -6.75 7.16
N ILE A 160 7.25 -7.67 8.12
CA ILE A 160 6.75 -7.49 9.49
C ILE A 160 7.75 -7.97 10.53
N VAL A 161 7.57 -7.58 11.78
CA VAL A 161 8.28 -8.13 12.92
C VAL A 161 7.88 -9.60 13.16
N GLY A 162 8.86 -10.47 13.39
CA GLY A 162 8.63 -11.86 13.75
C GLY A 162 9.87 -12.73 13.60
N ASN A 163 9.68 -14.04 13.40
CA ASN A 163 10.80 -14.96 13.18
C ASN A 163 11.50 -14.66 11.84
N PRO A 164 12.77 -14.23 11.82
CA PRO A 164 13.50 -13.89 10.60
C PRO A 164 13.79 -15.08 9.67
N GLU A 165 13.60 -16.32 10.14
CA GLU A 165 13.68 -17.51 9.29
C GLU A 165 12.47 -17.68 8.36
N ARG A 166 11.42 -16.86 8.54
CA ARG A 166 10.23 -16.86 7.68
C ARG A 166 10.30 -15.70 6.68
N ASN A 167 9.63 -15.89 5.54
CA ASN A 167 9.59 -14.91 4.46
C ASN A 167 9.26 -13.50 4.95
N GLN A 168 10.07 -12.52 4.53
CA GLN A 168 9.86 -11.09 4.77
C GLN A 168 9.52 -10.77 6.24
N ARG A 169 10.25 -11.39 7.17
CA ARG A 169 10.19 -11.06 8.60
C ARG A 169 11.52 -10.56 9.11
N LYS A 170 11.46 -9.58 9.98
CA LYS A 170 12.62 -8.94 10.62
C LYS A 170 12.53 -9.12 12.13
N THR A 171 13.68 -9.10 12.79
CA THR A 171 13.66 -8.86 14.24
C THR A 171 13.16 -7.44 14.52
N GLU A 172 12.67 -7.21 15.74
CA GLU A 172 12.23 -5.89 16.19
C GLU A 172 13.30 -4.81 15.98
N THR A 173 14.55 -5.10 16.38
CA THR A 173 15.66 -4.16 16.23
C THR A 173 15.97 -3.84 14.76
N GLU A 174 15.92 -4.83 13.87
CA GLU A 174 16.15 -4.62 12.44
C GLU A 174 15.05 -3.78 11.81
N PHE A 175 13.80 -4.04 12.18
CA PHE A 175 12.64 -3.31 11.68
C PHE A 175 12.68 -1.84 12.11
N LEU A 176 12.87 -1.55 13.40
CA LEU A 176 12.94 -0.16 13.90
C LEU A 176 14.10 0.62 13.28
N ARG A 177 15.27 -0.02 13.11
CA ARG A 177 16.40 0.59 12.40
C ARG A 177 16.08 0.88 10.93
N ALA A 178 15.33 0.00 10.27
CA ALA A 178 14.90 0.25 8.90
C ALA A 178 13.93 1.43 8.83
N VAL A 179 12.97 1.51 9.75
CA VAL A 179 12.06 2.65 9.86
C VAL A 179 12.84 3.94 10.11
N GLU A 180 13.85 3.92 10.98
CA GLU A 180 14.66 5.11 11.26
C GLU A 180 15.39 5.61 10.01
N ARG A 181 15.99 4.69 9.23
CA ARG A 181 16.61 5.05 7.95
C ARG A 181 15.60 5.55 6.91
N ALA A 182 14.38 5.02 6.93
CA ALA A 182 13.30 5.42 6.04
C ALA A 182 12.73 6.79 6.41
N THR A 183 12.73 7.17 7.70
CA THR A 183 12.21 8.48 8.14
C THR A 183 13.28 9.56 8.26
N ARG A 184 14.58 9.24 8.43
CA ARG A 184 15.63 10.23 8.70
C ARG A 184 16.70 10.36 7.59
N PRO A 185 17.07 11.57 7.16
CA PRO A 185 16.36 12.85 7.34
C PRO A 185 14.88 12.77 6.90
N GLN A 186 14.05 13.68 7.42
CA GLN A 186 12.59 13.67 7.36
C GLN A 186 12.04 13.21 5.99
N ALA A 187 11.15 12.22 6.01
CA ALA A 187 10.36 11.81 4.86
C ALA A 187 9.01 12.55 4.86
N ASP A 188 8.43 12.71 3.68
CA ASP A 188 7.07 13.24 3.52
C ASP A 188 6.02 12.14 3.64
N ILE A 189 6.36 10.97 3.11
CA ILE A 189 5.53 9.76 3.17
C ILE A 189 6.39 8.61 3.70
N LEU A 190 5.84 7.83 4.62
CA LEU A 190 6.40 6.56 5.06
C LEU A 190 5.48 5.42 4.63
N LEU A 191 5.97 4.56 3.75
CA LEU A 191 5.27 3.38 3.25
C LEU A 191 5.71 2.14 4.03
N LEU A 192 4.79 1.51 4.74
CA LEU A 192 5.04 0.32 5.54
C LEU A 192 4.13 -0.81 5.09
N HIS A 193 4.54 -2.06 5.33
CA HIS A 193 3.56 -3.14 5.35
C HIS A 193 2.94 -3.28 6.75
N GLN A 194 3.77 -3.49 7.79
CA GLN A 194 3.30 -3.44 9.18
C GLN A 194 3.19 -2.00 9.70
N GLY A 195 1.98 -1.58 10.04
CA GLY A 195 1.71 -0.26 10.61
C GLY A 195 1.71 -0.18 12.14
N PRO A 196 1.60 1.05 12.67
CA PRO A 196 1.46 1.32 14.10
C PRO A 196 0.08 0.91 14.63
N GLU A 197 -0.07 0.88 15.95
CA GLU A 197 -1.39 0.78 16.57
C GLU A 197 -2.12 2.12 16.49
N GLY A 198 -3.45 2.10 16.37
CA GLY A 198 -4.27 3.31 16.34
C GLY A 198 -4.94 3.61 17.68
N PRO A 199 -5.92 4.53 17.70
CA PRO A 199 -6.45 5.11 18.95
C PRO A 199 -7.40 4.19 19.72
N THR A 200 -7.83 3.07 19.11
CA THR A 200 -8.76 2.12 19.73
C THR A 200 -8.33 0.70 19.44
N GLU A 201 -8.82 -0.25 20.24
CA GLU A 201 -8.53 -1.70 20.07
C GLU A 201 -8.90 -2.26 18.68
N ARG A 202 -9.73 -1.55 17.91
CA ARG A 202 -10.09 -1.93 16.53
C ARG A 202 -9.05 -1.50 15.50
N HIS A 203 -8.13 -0.61 15.86
CA HIS A 203 -7.04 -0.14 15.03
C HIS A 203 -5.76 -0.89 15.38
N ARG A 204 -5.75 -2.19 15.09
CA ARG A 204 -4.64 -3.06 15.44
C ARG A 204 -3.37 -2.67 14.68
N GLY A 205 -2.24 -2.83 15.32
CA GLY A 205 -0.93 -2.67 14.72
C GLY A 205 0.15 -2.97 15.74
N TRP A 206 1.32 -2.36 15.59
CA TRP A 206 2.44 -2.59 16.48
C TRP A 206 2.83 -1.33 17.25
N SER A 207 2.59 -1.33 18.56
CA SER A 207 2.71 -0.16 19.45
C SER A 207 4.11 0.46 19.49
N ALA A 208 5.17 -0.33 19.29
CA ALA A 208 6.54 0.20 19.28
C ALA A 208 6.77 1.22 18.14
N LEU A 209 5.99 1.16 17.05
CA LEU A 209 6.06 2.17 15.99
C LEU A 209 5.49 3.51 16.42
N ASN A 210 4.48 3.54 17.29
CA ASN A 210 3.93 4.79 17.81
C ASN A 210 5.02 5.62 18.50
N GLU A 211 5.88 4.97 19.29
CA GLU A 211 6.99 5.64 19.98
C GLU A 211 8.00 6.26 19.02
N GLN A 212 8.21 5.67 17.85
CA GLN A 212 9.13 6.21 16.85
C GLN A 212 8.50 7.34 16.04
N LEU A 213 7.21 7.21 15.70
CA LEU A 213 6.49 8.14 14.83
C LEU A 213 6.02 9.40 15.57
N GLN A 214 5.93 9.39 16.90
CA GLN A 214 5.56 10.56 17.70
C GLN A 214 6.54 11.75 17.56
N TYR A 215 7.76 11.49 17.07
CA TYR A 215 8.80 12.51 16.87
C TYR A 215 8.84 13.07 15.44
N GLU A 216 8.02 12.53 14.54
CA GLU A 216 7.90 13.01 13.17
C GLU A 216 6.76 14.04 13.09
N ASP A 217 6.87 14.98 12.15
CA ASP A 217 5.84 15.99 11.90
C ASP A 217 5.47 16.03 10.41
N ASP A 218 4.20 16.29 10.12
CA ASP A 218 3.65 16.41 8.76
C ASP A 218 4.00 15.21 7.86
N LEU A 219 3.97 14.01 8.45
CA LEU A 219 4.24 12.72 7.82
C LEU A 219 2.92 12.02 7.45
N LEU A 220 2.82 11.53 6.21
CA LEU A 220 1.79 10.57 5.80
C LEU A 220 2.34 9.15 5.95
N VAL A 221 1.76 8.35 6.84
CA VAL A 221 2.12 6.94 7.05
C VAL A 221 1.09 6.06 6.34
N VAL A 222 1.50 5.37 5.27
CA VAL A 222 0.67 4.45 4.50
C VAL A 222 1.04 3.02 4.87
N PHE A 223 0.05 2.18 5.22
CA PHE A 223 0.33 0.81 5.65
C PHE A 223 -0.81 -0.17 5.39
N GLY A 224 -0.52 -1.46 5.51
CA GLY A 224 -1.43 -2.58 5.32
C GLY A 224 -1.47 -3.51 6.55
N HIS A 225 -1.52 -4.82 6.29
CA HIS A 225 -1.37 -5.96 7.22
C HIS A 225 -2.48 -6.15 8.27
N CYS A 226 -2.96 -5.07 8.86
CA CYS A 226 -3.93 -5.08 9.95
C CYS A 226 -5.12 -4.18 9.61
N TYR A 227 -6.25 -4.79 9.30
CA TYR A 227 -7.47 -4.08 8.97
C TYR A 227 -7.89 -3.09 10.05
N TRP A 228 -8.09 -1.83 9.64
CA TRP A 228 -8.75 -0.80 10.43
C TRP A 228 -10.17 -0.59 9.91
N PRO A 229 -11.19 -0.28 10.75
CA PRO A 229 -12.54 0.01 10.28
C PRO A 229 -12.62 1.25 9.38
N THR A 230 -11.85 2.29 9.72
CA THR A 230 -11.72 3.52 8.94
C THR A 230 -10.30 3.61 8.39
N PRO A 231 -10.11 4.11 7.15
CA PRO A 231 -8.79 4.16 6.53
C PRO A 231 -7.89 5.23 7.14
N PHE A 232 -8.45 6.25 7.80
CA PHE A 232 -7.70 7.41 8.26
C PHE A 232 -7.74 7.58 9.77
N HIS A 233 -6.60 8.01 10.32
CA HIS A 233 -6.47 8.53 11.66
C HIS A 233 -5.41 9.64 11.67
N THR A 234 -5.63 10.69 12.46
CA THR A 234 -4.68 11.78 12.62
C THR A 234 -4.20 11.83 14.06
N GLU A 235 -2.88 11.89 14.25
CA GLU A 235 -2.25 12.10 15.55
C GLU A 235 -1.22 13.23 15.41
N GLY A 236 -1.42 14.32 16.16
CA GLY A 236 -0.64 15.54 15.96
C GLY A 236 -0.79 16.08 14.54
N THR A 237 0.33 16.24 13.84
CA THR A 237 0.36 16.67 12.42
C THR A 237 0.47 15.50 11.44
N ASN A 238 0.63 14.27 11.94
CA ASN A 238 0.79 13.07 11.14
C ASN A 238 -0.56 12.47 10.74
N LEU A 239 -0.62 11.94 9.52
CA LEU A 239 -1.79 11.25 8.99
C LEU A 239 -1.44 9.78 8.78
N PHE A 240 -2.24 8.89 9.34
CA PHE A 240 -2.16 7.45 9.20
C PHE A 240 -3.21 6.98 8.20
N CYS A 241 -2.77 6.25 7.18
CA CYS A 241 -3.58 5.72 6.09
C CYS A 241 -3.45 4.20 6.04
N ASN A 242 -4.44 3.50 6.59
CA ASN A 242 -4.57 2.06 6.49
C ASN A 242 -5.22 1.67 5.15
N THR A 243 -4.50 0.89 4.37
CA THR A 243 -4.86 0.47 3.01
C THR A 243 -5.13 -1.02 2.89
N ASP A 244 -5.18 -1.74 4.02
CA ASP A 244 -5.54 -3.17 4.03
C ASP A 244 -6.88 -3.37 3.33
N SER A 245 -6.86 -4.15 2.25
CA SER A 245 -8.00 -4.48 1.40
C SER A 245 -8.67 -3.26 0.76
N ARG A 246 -7.91 -2.18 0.49
CA ARG A 246 -8.42 -0.91 -0.05
C ARG A 246 -7.58 -0.39 -1.20
N VAL A 247 -8.23 0.36 -2.08
CA VAL A 247 -7.58 1.18 -3.10
C VAL A 247 -8.07 2.61 -2.93
N LEU A 248 -7.14 3.51 -2.62
CA LEU A 248 -7.42 4.93 -2.44
C LEU A 248 -6.60 5.72 -3.43
N ILE A 249 -7.26 6.63 -4.15
CA ILE A 249 -6.63 7.56 -5.09
C ILE A 249 -6.75 8.95 -4.49
N PHE A 250 -5.63 9.52 -4.10
CA PHE A 250 -5.53 10.87 -3.58
C PHE A 250 -5.51 11.84 -4.75
N VAL A 251 -6.46 12.78 -4.75
CA VAL A 251 -6.57 13.84 -5.75
C VAL A 251 -6.37 15.16 -5.04
N GLY A 252 -5.27 15.84 -5.36
CA GLY A 252 -5.01 17.18 -4.84
C GLY A 252 -6.16 18.12 -5.17
N ALA A 253 -6.66 18.86 -4.20
CA ALA A 253 -7.56 19.97 -4.47
C ALA A 253 -6.81 20.97 -5.34
N THR A 254 -7.35 21.29 -6.52
CA THR A 254 -6.86 22.44 -7.28
C THR A 254 -7.07 23.68 -6.40
N PRO A 255 -6.05 24.55 -6.24
CA PRO A 255 -6.22 25.81 -5.51
C PRO A 255 -7.36 26.66 -6.05
#